data_AF-A0A944WIU2-F1
#
_entry.id   AF-A0A944WIU2-F1
#
_cell.length_a   1.000
_cell.length_b   1.000
_cell.length_c   1.000
_cell.angle_alpha   90.00
_cell.angle_beta   90.00
_cell.angle_gamma   90.00
#
_symmetry.space_group_name_H-M   'P 1'
#
loop_
_entity.id
_entity.type
_entity.pdbx_description
1 polymer ?
#
loop_
_entity_poly.entity_id
_entity_poly.type
_entity_poly.pdbx_seq_one_letter_code
_entity_poly.pdbx_strand_id
1 'polypeptide(L)'
;LISSQIKLGAAFGDAFSKQIFLGQAIILDAYDRAYRVDLRNRISSSSADLAVTSFLEQDQTKMVSATMPEGLTLGFDVKERDEVEPRREVAPFSYRASLEKARQDDIGTIRFSADLGHQSEFIAGLDASPLNLFTNSIPEEASGGVFFNSSWTSSPQLTLLGNGDSFKISHEIGSNTKFDIGMHHSSGFSSSSNTGAGHLLQMQLSHKSSSGFRYGLTTGYVSEEESLFSSSSRGAFGTMDDNRNEYATLAASWEINDKTIIFGTYTNATLKPSFSGDSLFDNWSRIHANSFAIGLTTQSQFTNGDRLGISVGQPLRVSKSTVDATLPVGRDLDGNVLQETQRVDLVPTGRQIDIQLAYSLRSRGQTEVTSFAALSLQPGHDSSANPEAAVGFKWRLEF
;
A
#
# COMPACT_ATOMS: atom_id res chain seq x y z
N LEU A 1 0.35 31.67 0.11
CA LEU A 1 -0.05 31.09 -1.20
C LEU A 1 1.11 30.55 -2.03
N ILE A 2 2.30 31.18 -2.08
CA ILE A 2 3.43 30.70 -2.92
C ILE A 2 3.88 29.27 -2.55
N SER A 3 3.79 28.89 -1.28
CA SER A 3 4.10 27.53 -0.77
C SER A 3 2.89 26.60 -0.62
N SER A 4 1.68 27.01 -1.05
CA SER A 4 0.46 26.23 -0.85
C SER A 4 0.38 25.09 -1.86
N GLN A 5 0.23 23.87 -1.35
CA GLN A 5 0.18 22.64 -2.13
C GLN A 5 -0.61 21.59 -1.36
N ILE A 6 -1.32 20.74 -2.08
CA ILE A 6 -1.89 19.50 -1.55
C ILE A 6 -1.41 18.35 -2.43
N LYS A 7 -0.85 17.33 -1.80
CA LYS A 7 -0.50 16.06 -2.41
C LYS A 7 -1.55 15.06 -1.99
N LEU A 8 -2.30 14.53 -2.93
CA LEU A 8 -3.33 13.53 -2.66
C LEU A 8 -2.76 12.14 -2.86
N GLY A 9 -3.08 11.24 -1.95
CA GLY A 9 -2.82 9.82 -2.11
C GLY A 9 -3.65 9.22 -3.24
N ALA A 10 -3.21 8.07 -3.73
CA ALA A 10 -3.79 7.41 -4.91
C ALA A 10 -5.29 7.13 -4.79
N ALA A 11 -5.80 6.94 -3.57
CA ALA A 11 -7.21 6.68 -3.33
C ALA A 11 -8.15 7.81 -3.79
N PHE A 12 -7.68 9.06 -3.81
CA PHE A 12 -8.44 10.22 -4.27
C PHE A 12 -8.38 10.43 -5.77
N GLY A 13 -7.45 9.77 -6.46
CA GLY A 13 -7.26 9.89 -7.91
C GLY A 13 -7.32 11.33 -8.42
N ASP A 14 -8.11 11.55 -9.48
CA ASP A 14 -8.28 12.87 -10.11
C ASP A 14 -9.42 13.72 -9.51
N ALA A 15 -9.99 13.34 -8.36
CA ALA A 15 -11.23 13.93 -7.86
C ALA A 15 -11.19 15.45 -7.68
N PHE A 16 -10.06 15.99 -7.21
CA PHE A 16 -9.87 17.42 -7.03
C PHE A 16 -9.44 18.14 -8.32
N SER A 17 -8.62 17.51 -9.17
CA SER A 17 -8.07 18.16 -10.37
C SER A 17 -9.13 18.43 -11.44
N LYS A 18 -10.27 17.73 -11.41
CA LYS A 18 -11.39 17.97 -12.34
C LYS A 18 -12.36 19.06 -11.88
N GLN A 19 -12.19 19.62 -10.68
CA GLN A 19 -13.13 20.59 -10.12
C GLN A 19 -12.93 21.98 -10.73
N ILE A 20 -13.84 22.39 -11.62
CA ILE A 20 -13.76 23.67 -12.35
C ILE A 20 -13.75 24.86 -11.38
N PHE A 21 -14.45 24.75 -10.25
CA PHE A 21 -14.53 25.79 -9.24
C PHE A 21 -13.16 26.19 -8.69
N LEU A 22 -12.23 25.24 -8.56
CA LEU A 22 -10.85 25.49 -8.09
C LEU A 22 -10.03 26.37 -9.05
N GLY A 23 -10.50 26.54 -10.29
CA GLY A 23 -9.91 27.45 -11.28
C GLY A 23 -10.34 28.91 -11.13
N GLN A 24 -11.25 29.23 -10.20
CA GLN A 24 -11.84 30.56 -10.09
C GLN A 24 -11.23 31.44 -8.99
N ALA A 25 -10.28 30.91 -8.23
CA ALA A 25 -9.69 31.63 -7.10
C ALA A 25 -8.89 32.86 -7.58
N ILE A 26 -8.85 33.89 -6.73
CA ILE A 26 -8.00 35.07 -6.90
C ILE A 26 -6.90 35.12 -5.84
N ILE A 27 -5.79 35.75 -6.20
CA ILE A 27 -4.72 36.15 -5.29
C ILE A 27 -4.50 37.66 -5.41
N LEU A 28 -4.00 38.28 -4.35
CA LEU A 28 -3.65 39.70 -4.34
C LEU A 28 -2.14 39.86 -4.47
N ASP A 29 -1.69 40.84 -5.24
CA ASP A 29 -0.28 41.27 -5.26
C ASP A 29 0.03 42.28 -4.14
N ALA A 30 1.29 42.74 -4.08
CA ALA A 30 1.72 43.74 -3.09
C ALA A 30 1.04 45.11 -3.24
N TYR A 31 0.33 45.34 -4.35
CA TYR A 31 -0.45 46.55 -4.63
C TYR A 31 -1.96 46.27 -4.57
N ASP A 32 -2.36 45.18 -3.92
CA ASP A 32 -3.77 44.85 -3.68
C ASP A 32 -4.57 44.52 -4.95
N ARG A 33 -3.91 44.27 -6.09
CA ARG A 33 -4.55 43.92 -7.35
C ARG A 33 -4.86 42.43 -7.41
N ALA A 34 -6.07 42.09 -7.84
CA ALA A 34 -6.54 40.71 -7.95
C ALA A 34 -6.11 40.04 -9.25
N TYR A 35 -5.53 38.84 -9.15
CA TYR A 35 -5.18 37.98 -10.28
C TYR A 35 -5.82 36.62 -10.09
N ARG A 36 -6.43 36.09 -11.16
CA ARG A 36 -6.96 34.72 -11.15
C ARG A 36 -5.81 33.71 -11.08
N VAL A 37 -5.97 32.71 -10.24
CA VAL A 37 -5.04 31.59 -10.09
C VAL A 37 -5.82 30.30 -10.13
N ASP A 38 -5.34 29.38 -10.96
CA ASP A 38 -5.85 28.03 -11.00
C ASP A 38 -5.22 27.22 -9.87
N LEU A 39 -6.01 26.91 -8.83
CA LEU A 39 -5.54 26.12 -7.70
C LEU A 39 -5.32 24.65 -8.06
N ARG A 40 -5.88 24.16 -9.17
CA ARG A 40 -5.69 22.76 -9.63
C ARG A 40 -4.23 22.45 -9.92
N ASN A 41 -3.46 23.46 -10.35
CA ASN A 41 -2.01 23.34 -10.57
C ASN A 41 -1.20 23.16 -9.27
N ARG A 42 -1.84 23.31 -8.10
CA ARG A 42 -1.26 23.11 -6.76
C ARG A 42 -1.73 21.81 -6.12
N ILE A 43 -2.51 21.03 -6.85
CA ILE A 43 -3.03 19.72 -6.44
C ILE A 43 -2.29 18.69 -7.28
N SER A 44 -1.51 17.85 -6.62
CA SER A 44 -0.86 16.70 -7.26
C SER A 44 -1.45 15.43 -6.70
N SER A 45 -1.94 14.54 -7.55
CA SER A 45 -2.37 13.20 -7.15
C SER A 45 -1.25 12.21 -7.39
N SER A 46 -0.98 11.32 -6.44
CA SER A 46 -0.12 10.17 -6.71
C SER A 46 -0.88 9.10 -7.48
N SER A 47 -0.22 8.45 -8.43
CA SER A 47 -0.62 7.15 -8.94
C SER A 47 0.01 6.08 -8.03
N ALA A 48 -0.74 5.01 -7.75
CA ALA A 48 -0.14 3.77 -7.31
C ALA A 48 0.51 3.14 -8.55
N ASP A 49 1.74 3.56 -8.87
CA ASP A 49 2.47 3.04 -10.02
C ASP A 49 2.61 1.51 -9.91
N LEU A 50 2.68 0.84 -11.05
CA LEU A 50 3.12 -0.55 -11.15
C LEU A 50 4.57 -0.65 -10.65
N ALA A 51 4.75 -0.79 -9.32
CA ALA A 51 6.06 -0.79 -8.68
C ALA A 51 6.84 -2.08 -8.99
N VAL A 52 7.49 -2.12 -10.16
CA VAL A 52 8.34 -3.23 -10.61
C VAL A 52 9.60 -3.39 -9.76
N THR A 53 9.99 -2.37 -9.00
CA THR A 53 11.15 -2.40 -8.09
C THR A 53 11.01 -3.51 -7.04
N SER A 54 9.80 -3.75 -6.53
CA SER A 54 9.51 -4.83 -5.57
C SER A 54 9.87 -6.23 -6.11
N PHE A 55 9.74 -6.46 -7.43
CA PHE A 55 10.13 -7.71 -8.09
C PHE A 55 11.65 -7.95 -8.07
N LEU A 56 12.42 -6.86 -8.19
CA LEU A 56 13.88 -6.90 -8.18
C LEU A 56 14.42 -7.00 -6.75
N GLU A 57 13.79 -6.28 -5.81
CA GLU A 57 14.18 -6.19 -4.39
C GLU A 57 13.66 -7.33 -3.50
N GLN A 58 12.98 -8.32 -4.09
CA GLN A 58 12.64 -9.59 -3.44
C GLN A 58 13.93 -10.41 -3.24
N ASP A 59 14.81 -9.88 -2.40
CA ASP A 59 16.07 -10.44 -1.97
C ASP A 59 15.85 -11.38 -0.78
N GLN A 60 16.67 -12.42 -0.71
CA GLN A 60 16.56 -13.46 0.31
C GLN A 60 16.83 -12.87 1.69
N THR A 61 15.80 -12.83 2.52
CA THR A 61 15.98 -12.75 3.96
C THR A 61 16.58 -14.08 4.43
N LYS A 62 17.84 -14.09 4.86
CA LYS A 62 18.40 -15.27 5.51
C LYS A 62 17.89 -15.28 6.94
N MET A 63 16.93 -16.15 7.22
CA MET A 63 16.49 -16.41 8.58
C MET A 63 17.56 -17.24 9.29
N VAL A 64 18.34 -16.61 10.16
CA VAL A 64 19.24 -17.31 11.09
C VAL A 64 18.46 -17.54 12.36
N SER A 65 18.01 -18.77 12.59
CA SER A 65 17.30 -19.14 13.81
C SER A 65 18.22 -19.85 14.79
N ALA A 66 18.20 -19.43 16.05
CA ALA A 66 18.80 -20.16 17.17
C ALA A 66 17.68 -20.68 18.09
N THR A 67 17.66 -22.00 18.30
CA THR A 67 16.77 -22.63 19.28
C THR A 67 17.27 -22.32 20.69
N MET A 68 16.42 -21.70 21.51
CA MET A 68 16.68 -21.40 22.92
C MET A 68 15.97 -22.47 23.81
N PRO A 69 16.14 -22.47 25.15
CA PRO A 69 15.43 -23.40 26.04
C PRO A 69 13.90 -23.36 25.85
N GLU A 70 13.22 -24.45 26.22
CA GLU A 70 11.86 -24.85 25.77
C GLU A 70 10.88 -23.71 25.40
N GLY A 71 10.47 -23.70 24.12
CA GLY A 71 9.41 -22.83 23.57
C GLY A 71 9.89 -21.54 22.90
N LEU A 72 11.18 -21.19 22.99
CA LEU A 72 11.67 -19.92 22.43
C LEU A 72 12.56 -20.14 21.19
N THR A 73 12.19 -19.49 20.08
CA THR A 73 12.95 -19.54 18.82
C THR A 73 13.37 -18.14 18.42
N LEU A 74 14.65 -17.81 18.59
CA LEU A 74 15.18 -16.52 18.17
C LEU A 74 15.53 -16.56 16.68
N GLY A 75 14.74 -15.88 15.84
CA GLY A 75 15.07 -15.63 14.44
C GLY A 75 15.83 -14.32 14.23
N PHE A 76 16.66 -14.25 13.20
CA PHE A 76 17.22 -13.01 12.68
C PHE A 76 16.99 -12.99 11.17
N ASP A 77 16.34 -11.94 10.69
CA ASP A 77 15.99 -11.76 9.28
C ASP A 77 16.98 -10.77 8.63
N VAL A 78 18.23 -11.18 8.40
CA VAL A 78 19.20 -10.25 7.79
C VAL A 78 18.91 -10.12 6.29
N LYS A 79 18.41 -8.95 5.89
CA LYS A 79 18.34 -8.56 4.47
C LYS A 79 19.75 -8.16 4.02
N GLU A 80 20.50 -9.12 3.51
CA GLU A 80 21.80 -8.88 2.86
C GLU A 80 21.51 -8.29 1.47
N ARG A 81 21.69 -6.97 1.30
CA ARG A 81 21.72 -6.38 -0.04
C ARG A 81 23.01 -6.85 -0.69
N ASP A 82 22.93 -7.83 -1.57
CA ASP A 82 24.05 -8.14 -2.46
C ASP A 82 24.33 -6.87 -3.28
N GLU A 83 25.41 -6.15 -2.94
CA GLU A 83 26.00 -5.21 -3.86
C GLU A 83 26.49 -6.02 -5.06
N VAL A 84 25.63 -6.21 -6.05
CA VAL A 84 26.10 -6.52 -7.39
C VAL A 84 26.84 -5.28 -7.84
N GLU A 85 28.13 -5.18 -7.53
CA GLU A 85 29.04 -4.34 -8.29
C GLU A 85 28.91 -4.82 -9.74
N PRO A 86 28.26 -4.05 -10.63
CA PRO A 86 28.20 -4.46 -12.01
C PRO A 86 29.63 -4.34 -12.52
N ARG A 87 30.28 -5.47 -12.82
CA ARG A 87 31.44 -5.48 -13.72
C ARG A 87 31.06 -4.59 -14.91
N ARG A 88 31.91 -3.60 -15.20
CA ARG A 88 31.76 -2.62 -16.28
C ARG A 88 31.76 -3.31 -17.65
N GLU A 89 30.71 -4.06 -17.97
CA GLU A 89 30.38 -4.46 -19.33
C GLU A 89 28.97 -3.96 -19.60
N VAL A 90 28.90 -2.96 -20.46
CA VAL A 90 27.68 -2.30 -20.89
C VAL A 90 26.88 -3.31 -21.71
N ALA A 91 25.86 -3.93 -21.11
CA ALA A 91 24.83 -4.60 -21.87
C ALA A 91 23.95 -3.53 -22.55
N PRO A 92 23.71 -3.60 -23.88
CA PRO A 92 23.08 -2.53 -24.66
C PRO A 92 21.58 -2.27 -24.37
N PHE A 93 21.01 -2.88 -23.33
CA PHE A 93 19.58 -2.77 -22.98
C PHE A 93 19.30 -2.46 -21.51
N SER A 94 20.28 -2.03 -20.70
CA SER A 94 20.00 -1.57 -19.33
C SER A 94 19.67 -0.08 -19.28
N TYR A 95 18.40 0.28 -19.09
CA TYR A 95 18.03 1.63 -18.66
C TYR A 95 18.32 1.77 -17.17
N ARG A 96 19.27 2.65 -16.80
CA ARG A 96 19.58 2.98 -15.40
C ARG A 96 18.78 4.20 -14.98
N ALA A 97 17.80 4.02 -14.10
CA ALA A 97 17.37 5.10 -13.22
C ALA A 97 18.52 5.36 -12.22
N SER A 98 19.06 6.57 -12.21
CA SER A 98 20.10 7.00 -11.28
C SER A 98 19.53 7.04 -9.86
N LEU A 99 19.78 5.99 -9.07
CA LEU A 99 19.63 6.03 -7.63
C LEU A 99 20.95 6.54 -7.05
N GLU A 100 20.95 7.76 -6.51
CA GLU A 100 22.05 8.25 -5.69
C GLU A 100 22.27 7.26 -4.53
N LYS A 101 23.47 6.67 -4.48
CA LYS A 101 23.88 5.70 -3.49
C LYS A 101 24.06 6.39 -2.13
N ALA A 102 23.09 6.24 -1.23
CA ALA A 102 23.37 6.35 0.20
C ALA A 102 24.12 5.07 0.62
N ARG A 103 25.43 5.18 0.81
CA ARG A 103 26.23 4.16 1.51
C ARG A 103 25.88 4.22 2.98
N GLN A 104 25.18 3.22 3.51
CA GLN A 104 25.19 2.94 4.94
C GLN A 104 24.95 1.44 5.17
N ASP A 105 25.78 0.86 6.03
CA ASP A 105 25.70 -0.55 6.45
C ASP A 105 24.38 -0.76 7.22
N ASP A 106 23.31 -1.09 6.51
CA ASP A 106 21.99 -1.30 7.11
C ASP A 106 21.85 -2.75 7.58
N ILE A 107 21.80 -2.96 8.90
CA ILE A 107 21.26 -4.19 9.48
C ILE A 107 19.79 -4.25 9.05
N GLY A 108 19.41 -5.28 8.28
CA GLY A 108 18.02 -5.50 7.87
C GLY A 108 17.08 -5.80 9.04
N THR A 109 15.78 -5.92 8.73
CA THR A 109 14.69 -6.18 9.69
C THR A 109 15.04 -7.27 10.71
N ILE A 110 14.92 -6.98 12.01
CA ILE A 110 15.14 -7.98 13.07
C ILE A 110 13.79 -8.52 13.53
N ARG A 111 13.59 -9.84 13.50
CA ARG A 111 12.33 -10.49 13.92
C ARG A 111 12.53 -11.50 15.03
N PHE A 112 11.97 -11.24 16.18
CA PHE A 112 11.91 -12.16 17.31
C PHE A 112 10.59 -12.93 17.27
N SER A 113 10.64 -14.25 17.46
CA SER A 113 9.45 -15.10 17.63
C SER A 113 9.54 -15.91 18.93
N ALA A 114 8.42 -16.21 19.55
CA ALA A 114 8.39 -17.09 20.72
C ALA A 114 7.07 -17.85 20.79
N ASP A 115 7.14 -19.16 21.01
CA ASP A 115 5.99 -20.02 21.20
C ASP A 115 5.69 -20.15 22.69
N LEU A 116 4.51 -19.71 23.11
CA LEU A 116 4.02 -19.91 24.47
C LEU A 116 3.07 -21.11 24.49
N GLY A 117 3.62 -22.26 24.87
CA GLY A 117 2.91 -23.54 24.86
C GLY A 117 2.71 -24.07 23.44
N HIS A 118 1.56 -24.70 23.17
CA HIS A 118 1.25 -25.31 21.87
C HIS A 118 0.27 -24.50 21.02
N GLN A 119 -0.16 -23.33 21.49
CA GLN A 119 -1.31 -22.62 20.92
C GLN A 119 -1.07 -21.13 20.73
N SER A 120 0.02 -20.56 21.26
CA SER A 120 0.24 -19.11 21.17
C SER A 120 1.65 -18.82 20.65
N GLU A 121 1.75 -17.87 19.75
CA GLU A 121 3.01 -17.37 19.19
C GLU A 121 3.05 -15.85 19.37
N PHE A 122 4.20 -15.33 19.75
CA PHE A 122 4.50 -13.91 19.81
C PHE A 122 5.53 -13.56 18.76
N ILE A 123 5.34 -12.47 18.04
CA ILE A 123 6.31 -11.95 17.07
C ILE A 123 6.57 -10.48 17.38
N ALA A 124 7.83 -10.09 17.49
CA ALA A 124 8.27 -8.71 17.55
C ALA A 124 9.21 -8.42 16.36
N GLY A 125 9.03 -7.29 15.70
CA GLY A 125 9.84 -6.85 14.57
C GLY A 125 10.42 -5.47 14.82
N LEU A 126 11.70 -5.27 14.53
CA LEU A 126 12.37 -3.96 14.53
C LEU A 126 12.72 -3.60 13.09
N ASP A 127 12.45 -2.36 12.70
CA ASP A 127 12.55 -1.89 11.31
C ASP A 127 11.86 -2.87 10.32
N ALA A 128 10.68 -3.35 10.73
CA ALA A 128 9.88 -4.29 9.97
C ALA A 128 8.77 -3.56 9.21
N SER A 129 8.53 -3.95 7.96
CA SER A 129 7.31 -3.54 7.26
C SER A 129 6.08 -4.20 7.90
N PRO A 130 4.95 -3.49 8.05
CA PRO A 130 3.68 -4.10 8.47
C PRO A 130 3.30 -5.32 7.61
N LEU A 131 3.59 -5.29 6.30
CA LEU A 131 3.31 -6.39 5.37
C LEU A 131 4.04 -7.69 5.72
N ASN A 132 5.18 -7.61 6.41
CA ASN A 132 6.00 -8.78 6.75
C ASN A 132 5.58 -9.44 8.07
N LEU A 133 4.91 -8.69 8.95
CA LEU A 133 4.48 -9.14 10.27
C LEU A 133 3.01 -9.54 10.31
N PHE A 134 2.16 -8.73 9.69
CA PHE A 134 0.73 -9.00 9.62
C PHE A 134 0.48 -9.93 8.45
N THR A 135 0.17 -11.19 8.77
CA THR A 135 -0.16 -12.18 7.76
C THR A 135 -1.45 -11.76 7.06
N ASN A 136 -1.46 -11.86 5.73
CA ASN A 136 -2.69 -11.78 4.97
C ASN A 136 -3.62 -12.89 5.47
N SER A 137 -4.92 -12.59 5.58
CA SER A 137 -5.93 -13.61 5.90
C SER A 137 -6.09 -14.66 4.77
N ILE A 138 -5.35 -14.48 3.67
CA ILE A 138 -5.06 -15.46 2.63
C ILE A 138 -3.61 -15.91 2.84
N PRO A 139 -3.35 -17.20 3.11
CA PRO A 139 -1.98 -17.69 3.24
C PRO A 139 -1.15 -17.36 2.00
N GLU A 140 0.15 -17.09 2.17
CA GLU A 140 1.07 -16.96 1.04
C GLU A 140 1.09 -18.23 0.16
N GLU A 141 0.79 -19.39 0.76
CA GLU A 141 0.52 -20.65 0.07
C GLU A 141 -0.62 -20.54 -0.95
N ALA A 142 -1.69 -19.80 -0.63
CA ALA A 142 -2.86 -19.61 -1.49
C ALA A 142 -2.61 -18.60 -2.61
N SER A 143 -1.73 -17.60 -2.40
CA SER A 143 -1.22 -16.74 -3.48
C SER A 143 -0.06 -17.39 -4.26
N GLY A 144 0.41 -18.57 -3.83
CA GLY A 144 1.43 -19.37 -4.48
C GLY A 144 2.84 -18.75 -4.50
N GLY A 145 3.02 -17.59 -3.84
CA GLY A 145 4.25 -16.80 -3.87
C GLY A 145 4.69 -16.36 -5.28
N VAL A 146 3.81 -16.45 -6.29
CA VAL A 146 4.16 -16.19 -7.70
C VAL A 146 4.01 -14.72 -8.06
N PHE A 147 3.12 -14.00 -7.36
CA PHE A 147 2.86 -12.59 -7.62
C PHE A 147 4.00 -11.70 -7.09
N PHE A 148 4.36 -10.67 -7.84
CA PHE A 148 5.54 -9.83 -7.57
C PHE A 148 5.37 -8.87 -6.38
N ASN A 149 4.15 -8.70 -5.88
CA ASN A 149 3.85 -7.86 -4.72
C ASN A 149 2.69 -8.47 -3.93
N SER A 150 2.90 -8.74 -2.64
CA SER A 150 1.89 -9.26 -1.72
C SER A 150 0.86 -8.20 -1.31
N SER A 151 1.17 -6.90 -1.49
CA SER A 151 0.32 -5.78 -1.06
C SER A 151 -1.02 -5.72 -1.78
N TRP A 152 -1.12 -6.35 -2.96
CA TRP A 152 -2.36 -6.39 -3.75
C TRP A 152 -3.40 -7.33 -3.12
N THR A 153 -2.94 -8.29 -2.31
CA THR A 153 -3.81 -9.24 -1.60
C THR A 153 -3.93 -8.94 -0.11
N SER A 154 -3.21 -7.92 0.38
CA SER A 154 -3.25 -7.48 1.77
C SER A 154 -4.28 -6.36 1.97
N SER A 155 -4.58 -6.05 3.22
CA SER A 155 -5.26 -4.79 3.56
C SER A 155 -4.40 -3.61 3.07
N PRO A 156 -4.92 -2.66 2.27
CA PRO A 156 -4.15 -1.51 1.80
C PRO A 156 -3.58 -0.64 2.93
N GLN A 157 -4.17 -0.71 4.13
CA GLN A 157 -3.75 0.05 5.30
C GLN A 157 -2.34 -0.33 5.77
N LEU A 158 -1.87 -1.52 5.45
CA LEU A 158 -0.53 -1.99 5.77
C LEU A 158 0.56 -1.28 4.97
N THR A 159 0.20 -0.55 3.89
CA THR A 159 1.15 0.21 3.07
C THR A 159 1.14 1.70 3.38
N LEU A 160 0.30 2.16 4.30
CA LEU A 160 0.20 3.58 4.66
C LEU A 160 1.32 4.03 5.60
N LEU A 161 1.90 3.10 6.36
CA LEU A 161 3.02 3.34 7.25
C LEU A 161 4.32 2.78 6.67
N GLY A 162 5.43 3.40 7.03
CA GLY A 162 6.77 2.93 6.71
C GLY A 162 7.18 1.70 7.54
N ASN A 163 8.47 1.36 7.46
CA ASN A 163 9.03 0.39 8.39
C ASN A 163 9.05 0.95 9.82
N GLY A 164 9.08 0.05 10.80
CA GLY A 164 9.11 0.44 12.20
C GLY A 164 9.01 -0.74 13.14
N ASP A 165 8.65 -0.45 14.38
CA ASP A 165 8.56 -1.43 15.44
C ASP A 165 7.17 -2.07 15.44
N SER A 166 7.15 -3.40 15.46
CA SER A 166 5.94 -4.18 15.28
C SER A 166 5.83 -5.25 16.36
N PHE A 167 4.62 -5.53 16.81
CA PHE A 167 4.36 -6.62 17.75
C PHE A 167 3.05 -7.32 17.39
N LYS A 168 3.06 -8.64 17.35
CA LYS A 168 1.90 -9.49 17.06
C LYS A 168 1.82 -10.64 18.05
N ILE A 169 0.61 -10.96 18.45
CA ILE A 169 0.24 -12.18 19.16
C ILE A 169 -0.68 -12.98 18.26
N SER A 170 -0.36 -14.25 18.09
CA SER A 170 -1.15 -15.24 17.37
C SER A 170 -1.61 -16.30 18.36
N HIS A 171 -2.89 -16.64 18.35
CA HIS A 171 -3.48 -17.66 19.21
C HIS A 171 -4.35 -18.63 18.41
N GLU A 172 -4.08 -19.93 18.53
CA GLU A 172 -4.85 -21.00 17.92
C GLU A 172 -6.04 -21.37 18.80
N ILE A 173 -7.25 -21.10 18.30
CA ILE A 173 -8.51 -21.45 18.95
C ILE A 173 -8.96 -22.81 18.38
N GLY A 174 -8.48 -23.88 19.01
CA GLY A 174 -8.64 -25.25 18.49
C GLY A 174 -7.76 -25.50 17.27
N SER A 175 -8.09 -26.52 16.46
CA SER A 175 -7.22 -26.98 15.36
C SER A 175 -7.36 -26.21 14.05
N ASN A 176 -8.34 -25.31 13.94
CA ASN A 176 -8.78 -24.76 12.66
C ASN A 176 -9.02 -23.25 12.67
N THR A 177 -8.97 -22.60 13.84
CA THR A 177 -9.25 -21.17 13.99
C THR A 177 -8.03 -20.49 14.56
N LYS A 178 -7.64 -19.35 13.99
CA LYS A 178 -6.54 -18.53 14.48
C LYS A 178 -7.04 -17.12 14.75
N PHE A 179 -6.66 -16.57 15.90
CA PHE A 179 -6.86 -15.19 16.25
C PHE A 179 -5.51 -14.48 16.33
N ASP A 180 -5.36 -13.41 15.57
CA ASP A 180 -4.16 -12.57 15.57
C ASP A 180 -4.52 -11.17 16.05
N ILE A 181 -3.70 -10.60 16.91
CA ILE A 181 -3.75 -9.19 17.27
C ILE A 181 -2.34 -8.63 17.11
N GLY A 182 -2.22 -7.42 16.59
CA GLY A 182 -0.94 -6.76 16.68
C GLY A 182 -0.99 -5.28 16.37
N MET A 183 0.14 -4.66 16.69
CA MET A 183 0.36 -3.23 16.64
C MET A 183 1.65 -2.93 15.89
N HIS A 184 1.71 -1.74 15.30
CA HIS A 184 2.89 -1.26 14.61
C HIS A 184 3.02 0.24 14.82
N HIS A 185 4.26 0.71 14.93
CA HIS A 185 4.61 2.11 15.05
C HIS A 185 5.76 2.42 14.10
N SER A 186 5.58 3.42 13.25
CA SER A 186 6.62 3.94 12.35
C SER A 186 6.85 5.41 12.62
N SER A 187 8.12 5.82 12.66
CA SER A 187 8.52 7.22 12.73
C SER A 187 8.63 7.89 11.36
N GLY A 188 8.27 7.18 10.27
CA GLY A 188 8.40 7.65 8.89
C GLY A 188 9.83 7.72 8.34
N PHE A 189 10.85 7.51 9.19
CA PHE A 189 12.25 7.38 8.78
C PHE A 189 12.55 5.93 8.38
N SER A 190 12.74 5.67 7.09
CA SER A 190 13.27 4.39 6.60
C SER A 190 14.08 4.57 5.31
N SER A 191 15.08 3.70 5.09
CA SER A 191 15.91 3.61 3.88
C SER A 191 15.20 2.99 2.66
N SER A 192 13.90 2.67 2.81
CA SER A 192 13.02 2.13 1.77
C SER A 192 11.86 3.08 1.44
N SER A 193 11.22 2.86 0.29
CA SER A 193 10.30 3.79 -0.38
C SER A 193 9.02 4.20 0.38
N ASN A 194 8.73 3.61 1.54
CA ASN A 194 7.55 3.91 2.35
C ASN A 194 7.94 4.76 3.57
N THR A 195 7.53 6.03 3.59
CA THR A 195 7.96 7.03 4.59
C THR A 195 6.83 7.50 5.51
N GLY A 196 5.73 6.74 5.60
CA GLY A 196 4.56 7.15 6.41
C GLY A 196 4.81 6.98 7.91
N ALA A 197 4.66 8.06 8.68
CA ALA A 197 4.74 8.01 10.14
C ALA A 197 3.36 7.79 10.77
N GLY A 198 3.33 7.13 11.93
CA GLY A 198 2.11 6.88 12.69
C GLY A 198 2.04 5.47 13.28
N HIS A 199 0.83 5.03 13.57
CA HIS A 199 0.60 3.77 14.28
C HIS A 199 -0.60 2.99 13.77
N LEU A 200 -0.52 1.67 13.85
CA LEU A 200 -1.52 0.72 13.41
C LEU A 200 -1.86 -0.24 14.54
N LEU A 201 -3.13 -0.58 14.67
CA LEU A 201 -3.61 -1.70 15.48
C LEU A 201 -4.57 -2.52 14.63
N GLN A 202 -4.39 -3.84 14.61
CA GLN A 202 -5.32 -4.74 13.93
C GLN A 202 -5.59 -6.00 14.72
N MET A 203 -6.77 -6.58 14.46
CA MET A 203 -7.22 -7.87 14.93
C MET A 203 -7.71 -8.67 13.74
N GLN A 204 -7.36 -9.95 13.68
CA GLN A 204 -7.74 -10.86 12.60
C GLN A 204 -8.25 -12.16 13.20
N LEU A 205 -9.37 -12.65 12.68
CA LEU A 205 -9.89 -13.97 12.95
C LEU A 205 -9.91 -14.73 11.64
N SER A 206 -9.26 -15.89 11.58
CA SER A 206 -9.24 -16.77 10.41
C SER A 206 -9.67 -18.17 10.79
N HIS A 207 -10.33 -18.86 9.85
CA HIS A 207 -10.81 -20.22 10.04
C HIS A 207 -10.61 -21.05 8.78
N LYS A 208 -10.08 -22.27 8.94
CA LYS A 208 -9.92 -23.28 7.89
C LYS A 208 -10.97 -24.37 8.07
N SER A 209 -11.88 -24.50 7.12
CA SER A 209 -12.85 -25.60 7.06
C SER A 209 -12.18 -26.91 6.61
N SER A 210 -12.81 -28.04 6.92
CA SER A 210 -12.38 -29.38 6.48
C SER A 210 -12.46 -29.59 4.96
N SER A 211 -13.20 -28.74 4.25
CA SER A 211 -13.36 -28.77 2.79
C SER A 211 -12.23 -28.07 1.99
N GLY A 212 -11.19 -27.57 2.66
CA GLY A 212 -10.14 -26.75 2.02
C GLY A 212 -10.53 -25.28 1.81
N PHE A 213 -11.72 -24.88 2.28
CA PHE A 213 -12.14 -23.47 2.30
C PHE A 213 -11.57 -22.75 3.53
N ARG A 214 -10.98 -21.58 3.33
CA ARG A 214 -10.48 -20.70 4.39
C ARG A 214 -11.14 -19.34 4.26
N TYR A 215 -11.46 -18.73 5.39
CA TYR A 215 -11.98 -17.37 5.42
C TYR A 215 -11.40 -16.62 6.61
N GLY A 216 -11.34 -15.30 6.50
CA GLY A 216 -10.88 -14.44 7.57
C GLY A 216 -11.51 -13.07 7.54
N LEU A 217 -11.66 -12.50 8.73
CA LEU A 217 -12.08 -11.13 8.97
C LEU A 217 -10.93 -10.42 9.69
N THR A 218 -10.46 -9.32 9.11
CA THR A 218 -9.52 -8.40 9.76
C THR A 218 -10.25 -7.10 10.05
N THR A 219 -10.01 -6.51 11.20
CA THR A 219 -10.48 -5.17 11.56
C THR A 219 -9.37 -4.42 12.25
N GLY A 220 -9.29 -3.12 12.06
CA GLY A 220 -8.22 -2.33 12.66
C GLY A 220 -8.37 -0.85 12.39
N TYR A 221 -7.38 -0.10 12.85
CA TYR A 221 -7.22 1.28 12.50
C TYR A 221 -5.75 1.61 12.22
N VAL A 222 -5.55 2.64 11.41
CA VAL A 222 -4.25 3.27 11.17
C VAL A 222 -4.41 4.75 11.41
N SER A 223 -3.55 5.31 12.26
CA SER A 223 -3.38 6.74 12.42
C SER A 223 -2.13 7.15 11.68
N GLU A 224 -2.26 8.02 10.70
CA GLU A 224 -1.13 8.63 9.98
C GLU A 224 -0.84 10.01 10.58
N GLU A 225 0.43 10.33 10.82
CA GLU A 225 0.85 11.64 11.33
C GLU A 225 0.78 12.69 10.21
N GLU A 226 0.10 13.80 10.47
CA GLU A 226 -0.12 14.91 9.52
C GLU A 226 -0.52 14.46 8.09
N SER A 227 -1.20 13.32 7.97
CA SER A 227 -1.46 12.65 6.69
C SER A 227 -2.81 11.96 6.68
N LEU A 228 -3.36 11.75 5.48
CA LEU A 228 -4.66 11.15 5.21
C LEU A 228 -4.57 10.25 3.97
N PHE A 229 -4.62 8.92 4.12
CA PHE A 229 -4.43 7.99 2.99
C PHE A 229 -3.19 8.35 2.16
N SER A 230 -2.08 8.64 2.83
CA SER A 230 -0.83 9.13 2.23
C SER A 230 -0.95 10.48 1.49
N SER A 231 -1.96 11.27 1.81
CA SER A 231 -2.13 12.66 1.37
C SER A 231 -1.50 13.61 2.38
N SER A 232 -1.03 14.76 1.92
CA SER A 232 -0.55 15.86 2.76
C SER A 232 -1.00 17.20 2.20
N SER A 233 -1.21 18.18 3.07
CA SER A 233 -1.57 19.55 2.67
C SER A 233 -0.78 20.59 3.45
N ARG A 234 -0.58 21.77 2.84
CA ARG A 234 0.08 22.91 3.48
C ARG A 234 -0.41 24.24 2.93
N GLY A 235 -0.28 25.28 3.74
CA GLY A 235 -0.60 26.66 3.37
C GLY A 235 -2.11 26.88 3.28
N ALA A 236 -2.60 27.44 2.18
CA ALA A 236 -4.02 27.76 2.02
C ALA A 236 -4.96 26.54 2.05
N PHE A 237 -4.44 25.32 1.89
CA PHE A 237 -5.23 24.10 2.00
C PHE A 237 -5.32 23.55 3.43
N GLY A 238 -4.85 24.31 4.43
CA GLY A 238 -4.70 23.86 5.80
C GLY A 238 -3.56 22.85 5.97
N THR A 239 -3.29 22.49 7.22
CA THR A 239 -2.41 21.37 7.58
C THR A 239 -3.28 20.20 8.01
N MET A 240 -3.03 19.01 7.49
CA MET A 240 -3.69 17.80 7.97
C MET A 240 -3.23 17.52 9.40
N ASP A 241 -4.16 17.21 10.29
CA ASP A 241 -3.81 16.69 11.62
C ASP A 241 -3.46 15.20 11.51
N ASP A 242 -3.22 14.55 12.65
CA ASP A 242 -3.18 13.10 12.71
C ASP A 242 -4.55 12.52 12.37
N ASN A 243 -4.65 11.80 11.26
CA ASN A 243 -5.91 11.24 10.81
C ASN A 243 -5.95 9.73 11.03
N ARG A 244 -7.00 9.29 11.71
CA ARG A 244 -7.28 7.89 11.98
C ARG A 244 -8.29 7.33 10.97
N ASN A 245 -7.85 6.35 10.18
CA ASN A 245 -8.72 5.52 9.37
C ASN A 245 -9.03 4.20 10.07
N GLU A 246 -10.28 3.78 9.99
CA GLU A 246 -10.77 2.49 10.49
C GLU A 246 -11.11 1.62 9.29
N TYR A 247 -10.76 0.34 9.34
CA TYR A 247 -10.96 -0.55 8.21
C TYR A 247 -11.38 -1.96 8.64
N ALA A 248 -12.06 -2.64 7.73
CA ALA A 248 -12.40 -4.04 7.82
C ALA A 248 -12.09 -4.74 6.49
N THR A 249 -11.41 -5.87 6.56
CA THR A 249 -11.04 -6.69 5.40
C THR A 249 -11.65 -8.08 5.54
N LEU A 250 -12.42 -8.48 4.54
CA LEU A 250 -12.85 -9.86 4.35
C LEU A 250 -11.88 -10.54 3.40
N ALA A 251 -11.53 -11.78 3.70
CA ALA A 251 -10.68 -12.60 2.86
C ALA A 251 -11.22 -14.03 2.81
N ALA A 252 -11.09 -14.67 1.65
CA ALA A 252 -11.41 -16.07 1.48
C ALA A 252 -10.46 -16.73 0.48
N SER A 253 -10.21 -18.02 0.68
CA SER A 253 -9.50 -18.86 -0.28
C SER A 253 -10.10 -20.25 -0.32
N TRP A 254 -10.11 -20.87 -1.49
CA TRP A 254 -10.63 -22.21 -1.68
C TRP A 254 -9.66 -23.04 -2.52
N GLU A 255 -9.14 -24.12 -1.92
CA GLU A 255 -8.45 -25.20 -2.60
C GLU A 255 -9.49 -26.02 -3.39
N ILE A 256 -9.71 -25.69 -4.66
CA ILE A 256 -10.74 -26.35 -5.50
C ILE A 256 -10.30 -27.78 -5.86
N ASN A 257 -8.98 -27.97 -5.99
CA ASN A 257 -8.33 -29.27 -6.16
C ASN A 257 -6.89 -29.15 -5.65
N ASP A 258 -6.16 -30.27 -5.63
CA ASP A 258 -4.77 -30.37 -5.15
C ASP A 258 -3.77 -29.44 -5.85
N LYS A 259 -4.16 -28.84 -6.97
CA LYS A 259 -3.30 -27.98 -7.80
C LYS A 259 -3.78 -26.55 -7.91
N THR A 260 -5.01 -26.22 -7.52
CA THR A 260 -5.65 -24.94 -7.90
C THR A 260 -6.34 -24.30 -6.71
N ILE A 261 -5.99 -23.05 -6.46
CA ILE A 261 -6.53 -22.25 -5.37
C ILE A 261 -7.15 -20.99 -5.97
N ILE A 262 -8.39 -20.69 -5.59
CA ILE A 262 -9.01 -19.38 -5.85
C ILE A 262 -9.01 -18.61 -4.54
N PHE A 263 -8.79 -17.31 -4.62
CA PHE A 263 -8.72 -16.46 -3.46
C PHE A 263 -9.31 -15.08 -3.74
N GLY A 264 -9.73 -14.37 -2.70
CA GLY A 264 -10.20 -13.00 -2.85
C GLY A 264 -10.26 -12.23 -1.54
N THR A 265 -10.05 -10.93 -1.65
CA THR A 265 -10.14 -9.95 -0.56
C THR A 265 -11.05 -8.80 -0.91
N TYR A 266 -11.67 -8.23 0.10
CA TYR A 266 -12.42 -6.98 0.01
C TYR A 266 -12.17 -6.16 1.28
N THR A 267 -11.71 -4.92 1.12
CA THR A 267 -11.50 -4.01 2.25
C THR A 267 -12.47 -2.84 2.13
N ASN A 268 -13.08 -2.48 3.26
CA ASN A 268 -13.79 -1.22 3.43
C ASN A 268 -13.05 -0.36 4.47
N ALA A 269 -12.88 0.92 4.19
CA ALA A 269 -12.22 1.86 5.07
C ALA A 269 -13.05 3.13 5.23
N THR A 270 -13.00 3.71 6.43
CA THR A 270 -13.71 4.93 6.78
C THR A 270 -12.83 5.83 7.62
N LEU A 271 -12.90 7.14 7.37
CA LEU A 271 -12.25 8.13 8.23
C LEU A 271 -13.03 9.43 8.21
N LYS A 272 -12.89 10.23 9.26
CA LYS A 272 -13.42 11.59 9.32
C LYS A 272 -12.21 12.53 9.32
N PRO A 273 -12.00 13.33 8.26
CA PRO A 273 -10.82 14.18 8.17
C PRO A 273 -10.78 15.23 9.29
N SER A 274 -9.58 15.48 9.81
CA SER A 274 -9.23 16.58 10.71
C SER A 274 -8.09 17.39 10.12
N PHE A 275 -8.20 18.71 10.25
CA PHE A 275 -7.26 19.70 9.76
C PHE A 275 -7.12 20.82 10.81
N SER A 276 -5.93 21.40 10.88
CA SER A 276 -5.63 22.58 11.66
C SER A 276 -5.32 23.80 10.79
N GLY A 277 -5.63 24.97 11.34
CA GLY A 277 -5.47 26.26 10.67
C GLY A 277 -6.62 26.61 9.72
N ASP A 278 -6.56 27.81 9.15
CA ASP A 278 -7.52 28.25 8.13
C ASP A 278 -7.26 27.49 6.83
N SER A 279 -8.31 26.91 6.26
CA SER A 279 -8.25 26.10 5.04
C SER A 279 -9.30 26.55 4.03
N LEU A 280 -8.94 26.51 2.75
CA LEU A 280 -9.90 26.61 1.64
C LEU A 280 -10.84 25.40 1.58
N PHE A 281 -10.55 24.32 2.32
CA PHE A 281 -11.35 23.11 2.40
C PHE A 281 -11.83 22.85 3.83
N ASP A 282 -13.13 22.94 4.04
CA ASP A 282 -13.77 22.74 5.33
C ASP A 282 -14.98 21.80 5.23
N ASN A 283 -15.60 21.53 6.38
CA ASN A 283 -16.82 20.72 6.50
C ASN A 283 -16.77 19.38 5.71
N TRP A 284 -15.63 18.70 5.76
CA TRP A 284 -15.43 17.41 5.10
C TRP A 284 -16.47 16.40 5.54
N SER A 285 -17.11 15.68 4.63
CA SER A 285 -17.90 14.50 4.99
C SER A 285 -16.96 13.39 5.46
N ARG A 286 -17.53 12.37 6.10
CA ARG A 286 -16.82 11.10 6.28
C ARG A 286 -16.40 10.55 4.92
N ILE A 287 -15.18 10.05 4.83
CA ILE A 287 -14.64 9.41 3.63
C ILE A 287 -14.90 7.92 3.74
N HIS A 288 -15.47 7.34 2.69
CA HIS A 288 -15.59 5.90 2.53
C HIS A 288 -14.72 5.47 1.37
N ALA A 289 -13.80 4.53 1.60
CA ALA A 289 -12.94 3.96 0.59
C ALA A 289 -13.05 2.44 0.58
N ASN A 290 -12.74 1.81 -0.56
CA ASN A 290 -12.71 0.36 -0.67
C ASN A 290 -11.62 -0.13 -1.63
N SER A 291 -11.24 -1.39 -1.47
CA SER A 291 -10.37 -2.13 -2.37
C SER A 291 -10.87 -3.57 -2.50
N PHE A 292 -10.45 -4.26 -3.55
CA PHE A 292 -10.67 -5.69 -3.68
C PHE A 292 -9.55 -6.32 -4.49
N ALA A 293 -9.35 -7.62 -4.30
CA ALA A 293 -8.56 -8.44 -5.19
C ALA A 293 -9.19 -9.81 -5.30
N ILE A 294 -9.13 -10.40 -6.49
CA ILE A 294 -9.54 -11.78 -6.76
C ILE A 294 -8.44 -12.40 -7.59
N GLY A 295 -8.07 -13.64 -7.27
CA GLY A 295 -7.07 -14.34 -8.05
C GLY A 295 -7.21 -15.84 -8.01
N LEU A 296 -6.45 -16.46 -8.89
CA LEU A 296 -6.33 -17.90 -9.03
C LEU A 296 -4.85 -18.23 -9.16
N THR A 297 -4.41 -19.24 -8.41
CA THR A 297 -3.08 -19.82 -8.53
C THR A 297 -3.21 -21.29 -8.84
N THR A 298 -2.29 -21.77 -9.68
CA THR A 298 -2.26 -23.18 -10.06
C THR A 298 -0.83 -23.70 -10.16
N GLN A 299 -0.65 -24.97 -9.83
CA GLN A 299 0.65 -25.64 -9.81
C GLN A 299 0.68 -26.83 -10.77
N SER A 300 1.86 -27.10 -11.35
CA SER A 300 2.12 -28.25 -12.21
C SER A 300 1.09 -28.43 -13.34
N GLN A 301 0.83 -27.34 -14.06
CA GLN A 301 -0.12 -27.31 -15.19
C GLN A 301 0.56 -27.58 -16.53
N PHE A 302 1.73 -26.98 -16.77
CA PHE A 302 2.47 -27.19 -18.03
C PHE A 302 3.68 -28.10 -17.82
N THR A 303 4.36 -27.98 -16.67
CA THR A 303 5.47 -28.85 -16.28
C THR A 303 5.49 -29.09 -14.77
N ASN A 304 6.08 -30.20 -14.34
CA ASN A 304 6.16 -30.55 -12.93
C ASN A 304 6.86 -29.45 -12.13
N GLY A 305 6.18 -28.94 -11.11
CA GLY A 305 6.69 -27.90 -10.21
C GLY A 305 6.54 -26.46 -10.73
N ASP A 306 5.94 -26.23 -11.91
CA ASP A 306 5.60 -24.87 -12.32
C ASP A 306 4.47 -24.28 -11.49
N ARG A 307 4.40 -22.94 -11.47
CA ARG A 307 3.32 -22.19 -10.84
C ARG A 307 2.85 -21.08 -11.76
N LEU A 308 1.54 -20.96 -11.92
CA LEU A 308 0.88 -19.90 -12.67
C LEU A 308 -0.09 -19.16 -11.74
N GLY A 309 -0.06 -17.84 -11.77
CA GLY A 309 -0.98 -16.97 -11.03
C GLY A 309 -1.63 -15.95 -11.95
N ILE A 310 -2.94 -15.74 -11.79
CA ILE A 310 -3.68 -14.65 -12.42
C ILE A 310 -4.44 -13.92 -11.32
N SER A 311 -4.39 -12.58 -11.32
CA SER A 311 -5.16 -11.77 -10.37
C SER A 311 -5.74 -10.53 -11.04
N VAL A 312 -6.86 -10.06 -10.50
CA VAL A 312 -7.50 -8.80 -10.83
C VAL A 312 -7.83 -8.09 -9.52
N GLY A 313 -7.46 -6.82 -9.41
CA GLY A 313 -7.73 -6.04 -8.21
C GLY A 313 -7.99 -4.57 -8.51
N GLN A 314 -8.54 -3.90 -7.51
CA GLN A 314 -8.65 -2.45 -7.45
C GLN A 314 -7.94 -2.00 -6.18
N PRO A 315 -6.97 -1.07 -6.27
CA PRO A 315 -6.39 -0.48 -5.09
C PRO A 315 -7.44 0.32 -4.31
N LEU A 316 -7.03 0.81 -3.14
CA LEU A 316 -7.91 1.62 -2.29
C LEU A 316 -8.42 2.82 -3.08
N ARG A 317 -9.75 2.96 -3.20
CA ARG A 317 -10.41 4.04 -3.94
C ARG A 317 -11.45 4.72 -3.07
N VAL A 318 -11.49 6.04 -3.05
CA VAL A 318 -12.59 6.80 -2.46
C VAL A 318 -13.89 6.51 -3.23
N SER A 319 -14.89 6.03 -2.50
CA SER A 319 -16.21 5.65 -3.02
C SER A 319 -17.30 6.66 -2.68
N LYS A 320 -17.09 7.45 -1.62
CA LYS A 320 -18.00 8.52 -1.18
C LYS A 320 -17.26 9.49 -0.28
N SER A 321 -17.23 10.77 -0.65
CA SER A 321 -16.86 11.87 0.23
C SER A 321 -17.17 13.21 -0.46
N THR A 322 -17.49 14.23 0.32
CA THR A 322 -17.64 15.60 -0.18
C THR A 322 -16.94 16.58 0.76
N VAL A 323 -16.60 17.76 0.25
CA VAL A 323 -15.95 18.84 1.03
C VAL A 323 -16.54 20.18 0.63
N ASP A 324 -16.58 21.14 1.55
CA ASP A 324 -16.88 22.53 1.20
C ASP A 324 -15.57 23.20 0.77
N ALA A 325 -15.55 23.71 -0.45
CA ALA A 325 -14.45 24.51 -0.96
C ALA A 325 -14.85 25.98 -0.87
N THR A 326 -14.16 26.76 -0.05
CA THR A 326 -14.40 28.20 0.13
C THR A 326 -13.26 28.98 -0.52
N LEU A 327 -13.53 29.63 -1.65
CA LEU A 327 -12.51 30.31 -2.46
C LEU A 327 -12.75 31.81 -2.51
N PRO A 328 -11.68 32.64 -2.45
CA PRO A 328 -11.79 34.04 -2.82
C PRO A 328 -11.95 34.14 -4.34
N VAL A 329 -13.09 34.66 -4.83
CA VAL A 329 -13.40 34.73 -6.27
C VAL A 329 -13.35 36.15 -6.84
N GLY A 330 -13.30 37.16 -5.97
CA GLY A 330 -13.30 38.55 -6.38
C GLY A 330 -12.96 39.52 -5.27
N ARG A 331 -12.94 40.80 -5.61
CA ARG A 331 -12.77 41.91 -4.68
C ARG A 331 -13.73 43.04 -5.07
N ASP A 332 -14.39 43.65 -4.11
CA ASP A 332 -15.24 44.82 -4.36
C ASP A 332 -14.42 46.12 -4.43
N LEU A 333 -15.11 47.24 -4.72
CA LEU A 333 -14.48 48.56 -4.82
C LEU A 333 -14.02 49.11 -3.47
N ASP A 334 -14.62 48.64 -2.37
CA ASP A 334 -14.27 49.01 -0.99
C ASP A 334 -13.05 48.22 -0.47
N GLY A 335 -12.60 47.23 -1.25
CA GLY A 335 -11.42 46.45 -0.99
C GLY A 335 -11.67 45.15 -0.23
N ASN A 336 -12.93 44.73 -0.02
CA ASN A 336 -13.27 43.47 0.62
C ASN A 336 -13.12 42.30 -0.35
N VAL A 337 -12.61 41.17 0.15
CA VAL A 337 -12.49 39.93 -0.62
C VAL A 337 -13.83 39.21 -0.63
N LEU A 338 -14.35 38.95 -1.84
CA LEU A 338 -15.57 38.18 -2.05
C LEU A 338 -15.20 36.69 -2.06
N GLN A 339 -15.88 35.92 -1.20
CA GLN A 339 -15.72 34.47 -1.12
C GLN A 339 -16.95 33.77 -1.66
N GLU A 340 -16.73 32.61 -2.27
CA GLU A 340 -17.78 31.69 -2.69
C GLU A 340 -17.48 30.31 -2.12
N THR A 341 -18.53 29.62 -1.66
CA THR A 341 -18.42 28.26 -1.11
C THR A 341 -19.19 27.30 -2.00
N GLN A 342 -18.53 26.22 -2.45
CA GLN A 342 -19.17 25.16 -3.22
C GLN A 342 -18.91 23.79 -2.58
N ARG A 343 -19.96 22.98 -2.50
CA ARG A 343 -19.84 21.56 -2.12
C ARG A 343 -19.27 20.76 -3.28
N VAL A 344 -18.13 20.13 -3.06
CA VAL A 344 -17.34 19.38 -4.06
C VAL A 344 -17.37 17.88 -3.73
N ASP A 345 -17.56 17.04 -4.74
CA ASP A 345 -17.46 15.58 -4.64
C ASP A 345 -16.00 15.12 -4.79
N LEU A 346 -15.57 14.22 -3.91
CA LEU A 346 -14.22 13.67 -3.85
C LEU A 346 -14.11 12.24 -4.37
N VAL A 347 -15.14 11.75 -5.05
CA VAL A 347 -15.07 10.49 -5.80
C VAL A 347 -14.28 10.71 -7.11
N PRO A 348 -13.21 9.93 -7.37
CA PRO A 348 -12.46 10.00 -8.62
C PRO A 348 -13.35 9.68 -9.83
N THR A 349 -12.97 10.16 -11.02
CA THR A 349 -13.77 9.93 -12.24
C THR A 349 -13.67 8.51 -12.76
N GLY A 350 -12.50 7.87 -12.58
CA GLY A 350 -12.20 6.53 -13.05
C GLY A 350 -12.17 5.50 -11.94
N ARG A 351 -11.85 4.26 -12.32
CA ARG A 351 -11.62 3.14 -11.43
C ARG A 351 -10.40 2.38 -11.93
N GLN A 352 -9.35 2.39 -11.13
CA GLN A 352 -8.13 1.67 -11.46
C GLN A 352 -8.39 0.17 -11.33
N ILE A 353 -8.10 -0.60 -12.38
CA ILE A 353 -8.18 -2.06 -12.34
C ILE A 353 -6.82 -2.60 -12.74
N ASP A 354 -6.17 -3.29 -11.82
CA ASP A 354 -4.88 -3.92 -12.01
C ASP A 354 -5.09 -5.40 -12.32
N ILE A 355 -4.49 -5.86 -13.42
CA ILE A 355 -4.50 -7.24 -13.87
C ILE A 355 -3.07 -7.75 -13.81
N GLN A 356 -2.86 -8.90 -13.18
CA GLN A 356 -1.55 -9.53 -13.05
C GLN A 356 -1.58 -10.94 -13.63
N LEU A 357 -0.49 -11.29 -14.32
CA LEU A 357 -0.14 -12.64 -14.72
C LEU A 357 1.26 -12.91 -14.19
N ALA A 358 1.46 -14.04 -13.54
CA ALA A 358 2.77 -14.44 -13.06
C ALA A 358 3.01 -15.93 -13.31
N TYR A 359 4.24 -16.28 -13.69
CA TYR A 359 4.63 -17.65 -13.97
C TYR A 359 6.02 -17.92 -13.40
N SER A 360 6.15 -18.99 -12.60
CA SER A 360 7.42 -19.47 -12.06
C SER A 360 7.68 -20.91 -12.50
N LEU A 361 8.90 -21.15 -12.95
CA LEU A 361 9.41 -22.44 -13.38
C LEU A 361 10.65 -22.80 -12.57
N ARG A 362 10.60 -23.92 -11.84
CA ARG A 362 11.78 -24.50 -11.17
C ARG A 362 12.22 -25.77 -11.91
N SER A 363 13.37 -25.71 -12.57
CA SER A 363 13.99 -26.87 -13.22
C SER A 363 14.94 -27.59 -12.24
N ARG A 364 14.96 -28.94 -12.29
CA ARG A 364 15.64 -29.88 -11.38
C ARG A 364 16.81 -29.29 -10.56
N GLY A 365 16.46 -28.61 -9.46
CA GLY A 365 17.33 -28.25 -8.35
C GLY A 365 18.26 -27.04 -8.50
N GLN A 366 18.43 -26.42 -9.68
CA GLN A 366 19.49 -25.41 -9.88
C GLN A 366 19.04 -24.13 -10.58
N THR A 367 17.81 -24.06 -11.11
CA THR A 367 17.35 -22.91 -11.87
C THR A 367 15.89 -22.60 -11.59
N GLU A 368 15.64 -21.36 -11.16
CA GLU A 368 14.30 -20.79 -11.03
C GLU A 368 14.14 -19.62 -11.99
N VAL A 369 13.12 -19.65 -12.83
CA VAL A 369 12.74 -18.56 -13.73
C VAL A 369 11.37 -18.07 -13.34
N THR A 370 11.26 -16.80 -12.96
CA THR A 370 10.00 -16.14 -12.64
C THR A 370 9.74 -15.04 -13.65
N SER A 371 8.53 -14.96 -14.16
CA SER A 371 8.10 -13.94 -15.10
C SER A 371 6.76 -13.37 -14.68
N PHE A 372 6.52 -12.11 -15.02
CA PHE A 372 5.25 -11.47 -14.80
C PHE A 372 4.88 -10.54 -15.95
N ALA A 373 3.57 -10.33 -16.09
CA ALA A 373 2.98 -9.26 -16.86
C ALA A 373 1.90 -8.60 -16.01
N ALA A 374 1.80 -7.29 -16.05
CA ALA A 374 0.79 -6.52 -15.38
C ALA A 374 0.23 -5.43 -16.30
N LEU A 375 -1.05 -5.14 -16.13
CA LEU A 375 -1.78 -4.10 -16.84
C LEU A 375 -2.65 -3.34 -15.84
N SER A 376 -2.43 -2.04 -15.72
CA SER A 376 -3.27 -1.13 -14.96
C SER A 376 -4.15 -0.34 -15.92
N LEU A 377 -5.47 -0.52 -15.81
CA LEU A 377 -6.47 0.28 -16.52
C LEU A 377 -6.83 1.48 -15.66
N GLN A 378 -6.91 2.69 -16.25
CA GLN A 378 -7.24 3.93 -15.54
C GLN A 378 -6.38 4.13 -14.26
N PRO A 379 -5.03 4.12 -14.39
CA PRO A 379 -4.13 4.29 -13.26
C PRO A 379 -4.41 5.61 -12.53
N GLY A 380 -4.27 5.60 -11.21
CA GLY A 380 -4.62 6.74 -10.35
C GLY A 380 -6.12 7.04 -10.34
N HIS A 381 -6.98 6.07 -10.68
CA HIS A 381 -8.43 6.26 -10.75
C HIS A 381 -8.87 7.43 -11.67
N ASP A 382 -8.10 7.74 -12.70
CA ASP A 382 -8.43 8.76 -13.70
C ASP A 382 -9.02 8.09 -14.96
N SER A 383 -10.26 8.44 -15.29
CA SER A 383 -10.96 7.89 -16.46
C SER A 383 -10.31 8.25 -17.80
N SER A 384 -9.50 9.31 -17.83
CA SER A 384 -8.76 9.80 -18.98
C SER A 384 -7.30 9.33 -19.03
N ALA A 385 -6.81 8.64 -17.99
CA ALA A 385 -5.47 8.09 -18.00
C ALA A 385 -5.35 6.90 -18.97
N ASN A 386 -4.25 6.88 -19.72
CA ASN A 386 -3.91 5.75 -20.58
C ASN A 386 -3.57 4.52 -19.72
N PRO A 387 -3.90 3.30 -20.18
CA PRO A 387 -3.46 2.09 -19.50
C PRO A 387 -1.92 2.02 -19.40
N GLU A 388 -1.45 1.50 -18.28
CA GLU A 388 -0.03 1.24 -18.02
C GLU A 388 0.23 -0.26 -18.02
N ALA A 389 1.33 -0.71 -18.62
CA ALA A 389 1.70 -2.11 -18.64
C ALA A 389 3.14 -2.30 -18.18
N ALA A 390 3.37 -3.38 -17.45
CA ALA A 390 4.69 -3.78 -17.01
C ALA A 390 4.91 -5.26 -17.31
N VAL A 391 6.12 -5.61 -17.75
CA VAL A 391 6.54 -7.00 -17.91
C VAL A 391 7.93 -7.14 -17.30
N GLY A 392 8.20 -8.30 -16.70
CA GLY A 392 9.50 -8.57 -16.15
C GLY A 392 9.80 -10.05 -16.07
N PHE A 393 11.08 -10.36 -15.98
CA PHE A 393 11.59 -11.71 -15.80
C PHE A 393 12.78 -11.67 -14.84
N LYS A 394 12.90 -12.70 -14.02
CA LYS A 394 13.97 -12.93 -13.06
C LYS A 394 14.44 -14.36 -13.24
N TRP A 395 15.75 -14.55 -13.26
CA TRP A 395 16.38 -15.86 -13.34
C TRP A 395 17.34 -16.00 -12.17
N ARG A 396 17.18 -17.08 -11.40
CA ARG A 396 18.07 -17.46 -10.29
C ARG A 396 18.75 -18.79 -10.60
N LEU A 397 20.05 -18.81 -10.34
CA LEU A 397 20.90 -20.00 -10.36
C LEU A 397 21.34 -20.28 -8.92
N GLU A 398 21.00 -21.47 -8.41
CA GLU A 398 21.50 -21.98 -7.13
C GLU A 398 22.69 -22.92 -7.45
N PHE A 399 23.88 -22.55 -6.98
CA PHE A 399 25.13 -23.29 -7.20
C PHE A 399 25.42 -24.28 -6.08
#